data_AF-A0A917RS58-F1
#
_entry.id   AF-A0A917RS58-F1
#
_cell.length_a   1.000
_cell.length_b   1.000
_cell.length_c   1.000
_cell.angle_alpha   90.00
_cell.angle_beta   90.00
_cell.angle_gamma   90.00
#
_symmetry.space_group_name_H-M   'P 1'
#
loop_
_entity.id
_entity.type
_entity.pdbx_description
1 polymer ?
#
loop_
_entity_poly.entity_id
_entity_poly.type
_entity_poly.pdbx_seq_one_letter_code
_entity_poly.pdbx_strand_id
1 'polypeptide(L)' 'MTRDGRGLAAEARHSGKCVDVSQVSTTAGAKVHRWTCNPTGQGGPLNRTWRIWGR' A
#
# COMPACT_ATOMS: atom_id res chain seq x y z
N MET A 1 11.37 -4.49 -2.94
CA MET A 1 11.53 -5.82 -2.31
C MET A 1 12.36 -5.57 -1.07
N THR A 2 11.86 -5.85 0.14
CA THR A 2 12.80 -6.41 1.14
C THR A 2 13.40 -7.65 0.50
N ARG A 3 14.64 -8.03 0.84
CA ARG A 3 15.38 -9.12 0.17
C ARG A 3 14.58 -10.44 -0.01
N ASP A 4 13.49 -10.59 0.75
CA ASP A 4 12.50 -11.67 0.75
C ASP A 4 11.40 -11.59 -0.34
N GLY A 5 11.38 -10.57 -1.21
CA GLY A 5 10.35 -10.43 -2.25
C GLY A 5 8.98 -9.92 -1.76
N ARG A 6 8.81 -9.70 -0.45
CA ARG A 6 7.57 -9.16 0.13
C ARG A 6 7.42 -7.66 -0.18
N GLY A 7 6.24 -7.25 -0.62
CA GLY A 7 5.87 -5.85 -0.69
C GLY A 7 5.62 -5.30 0.72
N LEU A 8 5.75 -3.98 0.90
CA LEU A 8 5.53 -3.32 2.18
C LEU A 8 4.21 -2.53 2.17
N ALA A 9 3.51 -2.53 3.31
CA ALA A 9 2.49 -1.51 3.56
C ALA A 9 3.21 -0.21 3.98
N ALA A 10 2.90 0.89 3.31
CA ALA A 10 3.46 2.20 3.65
C ALA A 10 2.45 2.97 4.52
N GLU A 11 2.85 3.28 5.76
CA GLU A 11 2.03 4.01 6.73
C GLU A 11 2.53 5.45 6.90
N ALA A 12 1.60 6.40 6.88
CA ALA A 12 1.86 7.80 7.12
C ALA A 12 1.97 8.07 8.63
N ARG A 13 3.19 8.32 9.12
CA ARG A 13 3.52 8.49 10.56
C ARG A 13 2.63 9.49 11.30
N HIS A 14 2.20 10.56 10.64
CA HIS A 14 1.39 11.62 11.27
C HIS A 14 -0.10 11.26 11.41
N SER A 15 -0.56 10.19 10.77
CA SER A 15 -2.00 9.83 10.75
C SER A 15 -2.28 8.37 11.08
N GLY A 16 -1.26 7.51 11.12
CA GLY A 16 -1.44 6.07 11.31
C GLY A 16 -2.19 5.36 10.17
N LYS A 17 -2.28 6.01 9.00
CA LYS A 17 -3.06 5.53 7.83
C LYS A 17 -2.13 5.03 6.73
N CYS A 18 -2.59 4.03 5.99
CA CYS A 18 -1.84 3.39 4.92
C CYS A 18 -2.10 4.05 3.56
N VAL A 19 -1.11 4.00 2.68
CA VAL A 19 -1.24 4.44 1.28
C VAL A 19 -2.05 3.40 0.50
N ASP A 20 -3.13 3.83 -0.14
CA ASP A 20 -4.06 2.99 -0.90
C ASP A 20 -4.42 3.61 -2.27
N VAL A 21 -4.83 2.77 -3.24
CA VAL A 21 -5.31 3.22 -4.55
C VAL A 21 -6.82 3.07 -4.59
N SER A 22 -7.51 4.17 -4.88
CA SER A 22 -8.97 4.25 -4.88
C SER A 22 -9.61 3.12 -5.68
N GLN A 23 -10.59 2.46 -5.06
CA GLN A 23 -11.38 1.37 -5.66
C GLN A 23 -10.53 0.19 -6.15
N VAL A 24 -9.33 -0.02 -5.60
CA VAL A 24 -8.42 -1.09 -6.01
C VAL A 24 -8.05 -1.00 -7.51
N SER A 25 -8.11 0.21 -8.08
CA SER A 25 -7.93 0.42 -9.51
C SER A 25 -6.52 0.04 -9.98
N THR A 26 -6.45 -0.61 -11.14
CA THR A 26 -5.21 -0.92 -11.86
C THR A 26 -4.95 0.07 -13.01
N THR A 27 -5.86 1.02 -13.22
CA THR A 27 -5.76 2.01 -14.28
C THR A 27 -4.64 3.00 -13.97
N ALA A 28 -3.82 3.32 -14.99
CA ALA A 28 -2.81 4.36 -14.86
C ALA A 28 -3.45 5.71 -14.51
N GLY A 29 -2.88 6.42 -13.55
CA GLY A 29 -3.44 7.67 -13.04
C GLY A 29 -4.56 7.51 -12.00
N ALA A 30 -4.84 6.30 -11.53
CA ALA A 30 -5.76 6.09 -10.42
C ALA A 30 -5.34 6.92 -9.18
N LYS A 31 -6.34 7.46 -8.49
CA LYS A 31 -6.13 8.31 -7.31
C LYS A 31 -5.53 7.51 -6.16
N VAL A 32 -4.43 8.01 -5.61
CA VAL A 32 -3.83 7.50 -4.36
C VAL A 32 -4.36 8.30 -3.18
N HIS A 33 -4.73 7.64 -2.08
CA HIS A 33 -5.21 8.29 -0.87
C HIS A 33 -4.69 7.61 0.41
N ARG A 34 -4.98 8.21 1.57
CA ARG A 34 -4.72 7.61 2.89
C ARG A 34 -5.97 6.89 3.39
N TRP A 35 -5.87 5.60 3.66
CA TRP A 35 -6.97 4.79 4.17
C TRP A 35 -6.60 4.11 5.49
N THR A 36 -7.60 3.58 6.18
CA THR A 36 -7.37 2.71 7.33
C THR A 36 -6.46 1.55 6.91
N CYS A 37 -5.42 1.29 7.71
CA CYS A 37 -4.51 0.19 7.45
C CYS A 37 -5.23 -1.15 7.56
N ASN A 38 -5.18 -1.93 6.50
CA ASN A 38 -5.61 -3.32 6.49
C ASN A 38 -4.35 -4.21 6.41
N PRO A 39 -4.25 -5.31 7.17
CA PRO A 39 -3.01 -6.10 7.21
C PRO A 39 -2.75 -6.81 5.88
N THR A 40 -1.54 -6.64 5.35
CA THR A 40 -1.03 -7.40 4.20
C THR A 40 -0.86 -8.87 4.59
N GLY A 41 -1.71 -9.76 4.08
CA GLY A 41 -1.62 -11.20 4.33
C GLY A 41 -2.97 -11.94 4.41
N GLN A 42 -4.08 -11.22 4.51
CA GLN A 42 -5.42 -11.81 4.56
C GLN A 42 -6.01 -11.98 3.16
N GLY A 43 -5.50 -12.91 2.34
CA GLY A 43 -6.18 -13.55 1.19
C GLY A 43 -6.94 -12.67 0.15
N GLY A 44 -6.85 -11.35 0.21
CA GLY A 44 -7.71 -10.41 -0.49
C GLY A 44 -7.07 -9.03 -0.57
N PRO A 45 -7.44 -8.20 -1.56
CA PRO A 45 -6.67 -7.01 -1.90
C PRO A 45 -7.04 -5.84 -1.00
N LEU A 46 -6.33 -5.62 0.11
CA LEU A 46 -6.55 -4.45 0.95
C LEU A 46 -5.22 -3.87 1.46
N ASN A 47 -5.08 -2.55 1.25
CA ASN A 47 -3.87 -1.74 1.11
C ASN A 47 -2.86 -2.25 0.06
N ARG A 48 -2.47 -1.37 -0.86
CA ARG A 48 -1.56 -1.72 -1.95
C ARG A 48 -0.17 -1.96 -1.35
N THR A 49 0.50 -3.03 -1.79
CA THR A 49 1.88 -3.28 -1.41
C THR A 49 2.80 -2.44 -2.28
N TRP A 50 3.54 -1.52 -1.65
CA TRP A 50 4.35 -0.54 -2.36
C TRP A 50 5.78 -1.02 -2.50
N ARG A 51 6.34 -0.76 -3.67
CA ARG A 51 7.78 -0.78 -3.90
C ARG A 51 8.26 0.65 -3.73
N ILE A 52 8.77 0.95 -2.55
CA ILE A 52 9.57 2.16 -2.35
C ILE A 52 10.95 1.90 -2.94
N TRP A 53 11.41 2.83 -3.78
CA TRP A 53 12.79 2.88 -4.25
C TRP A 53 13.53 3.88 -3.35
N GLY A 54 14.51 3.39 -2.59
CA GLY A 54 15.43 4.22 -1.78
C GLY A 54 16.11 3.38 -0.70
N ARG A 55 17.44 3.40 -0.51
CA ARG A 55 18.53 4.20 -1.10
C ARG A 55 19.30 3.42 -2.16
#